data_AF-W2CZ23-F1
#
_entry.id   AF-W2CZ23-F1
#
_cell.length_a   1.000
_cell.length_b   1.000
_cell.length_c   1.000
_cell.angle_alpha   90.00
_cell.angle_beta   90.00
_cell.angle_gamma   90.00
#
_symmetry.space_group_name_H-M   'P 1'
#
loop_
_entity.id
_entity.type
_entity.pdbx_description
1 polymer ?
#
loop_
_entity_poly.entity_id
_entity_poly.type
_entity_poly.pdbx_seq_one_letter_code
_entity_poly.pdbx_strand_id
1 'polypeptide(L)'
;MKAKIFSAAALCLLAVSAVLFTACEKENSDVTKPVIKLEEPENGDTLLIGDTHGVHLEMDLSDDVMLKSYKIDVHNNFDGHSHTRAGDGTTPFSFKKEYDLTGKREAHIHHHDIKIPATATPGKYHLMIYCTDEAGNESYVARDIVLSKTAKPHDHHDDHD
;
A
#
# COMPACT_ATOMS: atom_id res chain seq x y z
N MET A 1 58.10 -44.51 38.66
CA MET A 1 56.73 -44.61 38.10
C MET A 1 55.82 -43.73 38.95
N LYS A 2 55.23 -42.68 38.37
CA LYS A 2 54.21 -41.83 39.02
C LYS A 2 53.15 -41.55 37.96
N ALA A 3 51.99 -42.19 38.09
CA ALA A 3 50.85 -41.95 37.21
C ALA A 3 50.22 -40.60 37.57
N LYS A 4 50.18 -39.67 36.62
CA LYS A 4 49.38 -38.44 36.72
C LYS A 4 48.05 -38.72 36.03
N ILE A 5 47.01 -38.82 36.85
CA ILE A 5 45.63 -38.92 36.41
C ILE A 5 45.26 -37.52 35.93
N PHE A 6 45.33 -37.28 34.61
CA PHE A 6 44.80 -36.05 34.04
C PHE A 6 43.28 -36.19 33.97
N SER A 7 42.60 -35.31 34.70
CA SER A 7 41.16 -35.24 34.85
C SER A 7 40.41 -35.38 33.51
N ALA A 8 39.61 -36.43 33.41
CA ALA A 8 38.67 -36.72 32.34
C ALA A 8 37.47 -35.75 32.32
N ALA A 9 37.73 -34.44 32.43
CA ALA A 9 36.72 -33.40 32.48
C ALA A 9 36.68 -32.51 31.22
N ALA A 10 37.65 -32.66 30.31
CA ALA A 10 37.76 -31.79 29.13
C ALA A 10 37.33 -32.46 27.81
N LEU A 11 37.02 -33.76 27.80
CA LEU A 11 36.76 -34.50 26.56
C LEU A 11 35.27 -34.81 26.29
N CYS A 12 34.37 -34.55 27.23
CA CYS A 12 32.92 -34.72 27.04
C CYS A 12 32.17 -33.45 26.61
N LEU A 13 32.83 -32.30 26.53
CA LEU A 13 32.17 -31.02 26.19
C LEU A 13 32.22 -30.66 24.70
N LEU A 14 32.85 -31.47 23.84
CA LEU A 14 32.90 -31.25 22.39
C LEU A 14 31.87 -32.04 21.58
N ALA A 15 31.00 -32.83 22.22
CA ALA A 15 30.14 -33.79 21.51
C ALA A 15 28.64 -33.38 21.43
N VAL A 16 28.24 -32.20 21.91
CA VAL A 16 26.83 -31.76 21.87
C VAL A 16 26.70 -30.30 21.38
N SER A 17 27.34 -29.99 20.24
CA SER A 17 27.06 -28.75 19.50
C SER A 17 26.53 -29.01 18.08
N ALA A 18 26.14 -30.24 17.77
CA ALA A 18 25.50 -30.61 16.51
C ALA A 18 23.96 -30.59 16.61
N VAL A 19 23.41 -29.73 17.46
CA VAL A 19 21.96 -29.60 17.60
C VAL A 19 21.46 -28.58 16.57
N LEU A 20 21.11 -29.13 15.41
CA LEU A 20 20.00 -28.68 14.55
C LEU A 20 20.17 -27.32 13.85
N PHE A 21 20.98 -27.29 12.79
CA PHE A 21 20.53 -26.55 11.61
C PHE A 21 19.37 -27.34 11.00
N THR A 22 18.15 -27.14 11.51
CA THR A 22 16.96 -27.40 10.71
C THR A 22 17.08 -26.48 9.51
N ALA A 23 17.59 -27.00 8.39
CA ALA A 23 17.38 -26.36 7.12
C ALA A 23 15.86 -26.18 7.03
N CYS A 24 15.40 -24.93 6.98
CA CYS A 24 14.03 -24.66 6.55
C CYS A 24 13.86 -25.44 5.26
N GLU A 25 13.04 -26.50 5.30
CA GLU A 25 12.48 -27.04 4.08
C GLU A 25 11.82 -25.84 3.43
N LYS A 26 12.31 -25.46 2.25
CA LYS A 26 11.65 -24.43 1.47
C LYS A 26 10.35 -25.07 1.01
N GLU A 27 9.34 -25.01 1.88
CA GLU A 27 7.96 -25.09 1.41
C GLU A 27 7.83 -24.03 0.33
N ASN A 28 7.13 -24.38 -0.74
CA ASN A 28 7.02 -23.59 -1.96
C ASN A 28 6.31 -22.27 -1.61
N SER A 29 7.07 -21.30 -1.10
CA SER A 29 6.57 -20.04 -0.61
C SER A 29 6.12 -19.23 -1.80
N ASP A 30 4.87 -18.79 -1.77
CA ASP A 30 4.33 -17.92 -2.80
C ASP A 30 5.14 -16.61 -2.88
N VAL A 31 5.62 -16.31 -4.08
CA VAL A 31 6.42 -15.12 -4.42
C VAL A 31 5.80 -14.34 -5.59
N THR A 32 4.64 -14.78 -6.09
CA THR A 32 3.89 -14.04 -7.09
C THR A 32 3.30 -12.81 -6.40
N LYS A 33 3.30 -11.68 -7.10
CA LYS A 33 2.73 -10.44 -6.56
C LYS A 33 1.31 -10.26 -7.04
N PRO A 34 0.45 -9.60 -6.24
CA PRO A 34 -0.89 -9.25 -6.69
C PRO A 34 -0.82 -8.25 -7.85
N VAL A 35 -1.85 -8.26 -8.69
CA VAL A 35 -2.02 -7.36 -9.83
C VAL A 35 -3.03 -6.28 -9.47
N ILE A 36 -2.71 -5.04 -9.87
CA ILE A 36 -3.57 -3.86 -9.70
C ILE A 36 -3.89 -3.31 -11.09
N LYS A 37 -5.17 -3.21 -11.43
CA LYS A 37 -5.66 -2.51 -12.62
C LYS A 37 -6.47 -1.30 -12.15
N LEU A 38 -5.83 -0.14 -12.11
CA LEU A 38 -6.45 1.11 -11.71
C LEU A 38 -6.97 1.84 -12.95
N GLU A 39 -8.29 1.86 -13.11
CA GLU A 39 -8.98 2.54 -14.20
C GLU A 39 -9.14 4.03 -13.86
N GLU A 40 -9.74 4.36 -12.71
CA GLU A 40 -9.92 5.74 -12.26
C GLU A 40 -9.46 5.98 -10.81
N PRO A 41 -8.79 7.11 -10.51
CA PRO A 41 -8.45 8.19 -11.45
C PRO A 41 -7.28 7.85 -12.38
N GLU A 42 -7.30 8.45 -13.57
CA GLU A 42 -6.21 8.38 -14.54
C GLU A 42 -5.01 9.25 -14.13
N ASN A 43 -3.87 9.01 -14.77
CA ASN A 43 -2.68 9.81 -14.52
C ASN A 43 -2.83 11.20 -15.14
N GLY A 44 -2.75 12.23 -14.31
CA GLY A 44 -2.92 13.63 -14.68
C GLY A 44 -4.30 14.19 -14.37
N ASP A 45 -5.21 13.38 -13.81
CA ASP A 45 -6.57 13.80 -13.52
C ASP A 45 -6.63 14.97 -12.56
N THR A 46 -7.63 15.82 -12.80
CA THR A 46 -7.94 16.93 -11.91
C THR A 46 -9.14 16.57 -11.05
N LEU A 47 -8.97 16.61 -9.73
CA LEU A 47 -9.99 16.27 -8.74
C LEU A 47 -10.52 17.53 -8.06
N LEU A 48 -11.83 17.56 -7.84
CA LEU A 48 -12.52 18.71 -7.27
C LEU A 48 -12.35 18.78 -5.75
N ILE A 49 -11.84 19.91 -5.28
CA ILE A 49 -11.74 20.24 -3.86
C ILE A 49 -13.14 20.57 -3.31
N GLY A 50 -13.50 19.97 -2.18
CA GLY A 50 -14.76 20.22 -1.50
C GLY A 50 -15.96 19.48 -2.11
N ASP A 51 -15.72 18.52 -3.01
CA ASP A 51 -16.79 17.68 -3.55
C ASP A 51 -17.39 16.80 -2.44
N THR A 52 -18.71 16.87 -2.30
CA THR A 52 -19.46 16.08 -1.31
C THR A 52 -19.53 14.60 -1.67
N HIS A 53 -19.48 14.27 -2.96
CA HIS A 53 -19.55 12.89 -3.44
C HIS A 53 -18.21 12.16 -3.30
N GLY A 54 -17.09 12.89 -3.22
CA GLY A 54 -15.75 12.31 -3.10
C GLY A 54 -15.17 11.89 -4.44
N VAL A 55 -13.90 11.49 -4.43
CA VAL A 55 -13.22 11.02 -5.65
C VAL A 55 -13.74 9.64 -6.02
N HIS A 56 -14.19 9.47 -7.26
CA HIS A 56 -14.51 8.16 -7.82
C HIS A 56 -13.23 7.32 -7.93
N LEU A 57 -13.26 6.12 -7.33
CA LEU A 57 -12.17 5.16 -7.41
C LEU A 57 -12.71 3.88 -8.04
N GLU A 58 -12.08 3.48 -9.13
CA GLU A 58 -12.45 2.29 -9.91
C GLU A 58 -11.20 1.45 -10.19
N MET A 59 -11.16 0.23 -9.66
CA MET A 59 -10.05 -0.69 -9.91
C MET A 59 -10.40 -2.17 -9.70
N ASP A 60 -9.65 -3.02 -10.38
CA ASP A 60 -9.62 -4.47 -10.13
C ASP A 60 -8.31 -4.89 -9.47
N LEU A 61 -8.43 -5.76 -8.47
CA LEU A 61 -7.32 -6.40 -7.77
C LEU A 61 -7.42 -7.91 -7.93
N SER A 62 -6.29 -8.59 -8.16
CA SER A 62 -6.27 -10.05 -8.28
C SER A 62 -4.93 -10.64 -7.85
N ASP A 63 -4.94 -11.88 -7.38
CA ASP A 63 -3.75 -12.65 -7.02
C ASP A 63 -3.91 -14.13 -7.42
N ASP A 64 -2.80 -14.86 -7.60
CA ASP A 64 -2.83 -16.28 -7.97
C ASP A 64 -3.18 -17.19 -6.79
N VAL A 65 -2.93 -16.77 -5.54
CA VAL A 65 -3.33 -17.52 -4.34
C VAL A 65 -4.47 -16.83 -3.61
N MET A 66 -4.22 -15.71 -2.92
CA MET A 66 -5.19 -14.98 -2.08
C MET A 66 -4.71 -13.55 -1.77
N LEU A 67 -5.63 -12.59 -1.84
CA LEU A 67 -5.42 -11.22 -1.40
C LEU A 67 -5.55 -11.10 0.13
N LYS A 68 -4.90 -10.08 0.69
CA LYS A 68 -4.99 -9.71 2.11
C LYS A 68 -5.58 -8.33 2.33
N SER A 69 -4.98 -7.31 1.72
CA SER A 69 -5.44 -5.93 1.90
C SER A 69 -5.03 -5.04 0.73
N TYR A 70 -5.67 -3.89 0.64
CA TYR A 70 -5.17 -2.78 -0.16
C TYR A 70 -5.15 -1.49 0.66
N LYS A 71 -4.24 -0.58 0.31
CA LYS A 71 -4.05 0.70 0.99
C LYS A 71 -3.98 1.83 -0.03
N ILE A 72 -4.74 2.88 0.23
CA ILE A 72 -4.69 4.14 -0.50
C ILE A 72 -3.83 5.13 0.31
N ASP A 73 -2.86 5.77 -0.33
CA ASP A 73 -2.05 6.87 0.22
C ASP A 73 -2.08 8.05 -0.75
N VAL A 74 -2.67 9.17 -0.32
CA VAL A 74 -2.64 10.45 -1.04
C VAL A 74 -1.80 11.44 -0.25
N HIS A 75 -0.81 12.03 -0.90
CA HIS A 75 0.04 13.07 -0.30
C HIS A 75 0.50 14.09 -1.32
N ASN A 76 0.88 15.28 -0.85
CA ASN A 76 1.25 16.39 -1.73
C ASN A 76 2.58 16.11 -2.47
N ASN A 77 2.62 16.44 -3.75
CA ASN A 77 3.81 16.40 -4.59
C ASN A 77 4.35 17.82 -4.81
N PHE A 78 4.61 18.52 -3.71
CA PHE A 78 5.06 19.91 -3.76
C PHE A 78 6.60 19.92 -3.81
N ASP A 79 7.14 20.13 -5.00
CA ASP A 79 8.58 20.16 -5.30
C ASP A 79 9.34 21.38 -4.72
N GLY A 80 8.65 22.24 -3.96
CA GLY A 80 9.20 23.47 -3.40
C GLY A 80 9.53 24.57 -4.42
N HIS A 81 9.33 24.33 -5.73
CA HIS A 81 9.65 25.25 -6.82
C HIS A 81 8.40 25.85 -7.49
N SER A 82 7.22 25.29 -7.23
CA SER A 82 5.95 25.83 -7.72
C SER A 82 5.31 26.82 -6.74
N HIS A 83 4.54 27.78 -7.26
CA HIS A 83 3.76 28.81 -6.53
C HIS A 83 2.62 28.24 -5.66
N THR A 84 2.69 26.97 -5.29
CA THR A 84 1.73 26.27 -4.44
C THR A 84 2.06 26.55 -2.97
N ARG A 85 1.90 27.81 -2.54
CA ARG A 85 2.13 28.17 -1.14
C ARG A 85 0.95 27.69 -0.28
N ALA A 86 1.21 26.72 0.59
CA ALA A 86 0.45 26.56 1.82
C ALA A 86 0.63 27.85 2.65
N GLY A 87 -0.18 28.86 2.37
CA GLY A 87 -0.03 30.21 2.92
C GLY A 87 -1.33 31.01 2.93
N ASP A 88 -2.29 30.66 2.07
CA ASP A 88 -3.57 31.38 1.94
C ASP A 88 -4.70 30.78 2.81
N GLY A 89 -4.36 30.23 3.97
CA GLY A 89 -5.32 29.56 4.87
C GLY A 89 -5.76 28.16 4.44
N THR A 90 -5.03 27.54 3.51
CA THR A 90 -5.24 26.14 3.09
C THR A 90 -4.17 25.21 3.67
N THR A 91 -4.52 23.94 3.84
CA THR A 91 -3.62 22.90 4.36
C THR A 91 -3.39 21.83 3.29
N PRO A 92 -2.16 21.34 3.07
CA PRO A 92 -1.94 20.21 2.19
C PRO A 92 -2.78 19.01 2.61
N PHE A 93 -3.58 18.49 1.68
CA PHE A 93 -4.40 17.32 1.91
C PHE A 93 -3.53 16.06 2.07
N SER A 94 -3.97 15.14 2.92
CA SER A 94 -3.47 13.77 2.92
C SER A 94 -4.60 12.80 3.23
N PHE A 95 -4.51 11.60 2.68
CA PHE A 95 -5.45 10.51 2.93
C PHE A 95 -4.68 9.22 3.05
N LYS A 96 -4.98 8.44 4.09
CA LYS A 96 -4.40 7.10 4.28
C LYS A 96 -5.46 6.19 4.84
N LYS A 97 -5.80 5.14 4.10
CA LYS A 97 -6.76 4.13 4.55
C LYS A 97 -6.41 2.78 3.98
N GLU A 98 -6.53 1.76 4.82
CA GLU A 98 -6.35 0.36 4.47
C GLU A 98 -7.70 -0.36 4.54
N TYR A 99 -7.89 -1.33 3.66
CA TYR A 99 -9.11 -2.10 3.50
C TYR A 99 -8.78 -3.58 3.44
N ASP A 100 -9.60 -4.37 4.14
CA ASP A 100 -9.44 -5.82 4.21
C ASP A 100 -9.98 -6.51 2.95
N LEU A 101 -9.19 -7.45 2.43
CA LEU A 101 -9.53 -8.33 1.31
C LEU A 101 -9.42 -9.81 1.69
N THR A 102 -9.26 -10.12 2.98
CA THR A 102 -9.07 -11.49 3.47
C THR A 102 -10.11 -12.45 2.88
N GLY A 103 -9.64 -13.56 2.32
CA GLY A 103 -10.48 -14.60 1.72
C GLY A 103 -10.94 -14.31 0.29
N LYS A 104 -10.43 -13.26 -0.36
CA LYS A 104 -10.70 -12.95 -1.77
C LYS A 104 -9.47 -13.23 -2.63
N ARG A 105 -9.69 -13.81 -3.81
CA ARG A 105 -8.64 -13.93 -4.86
C ARG A 105 -8.70 -12.80 -5.87
N GLU A 106 -9.89 -12.24 -6.04
CA GLU A 106 -10.19 -11.13 -6.93
C GLU A 106 -11.12 -10.16 -6.18
N ALA A 107 -10.95 -8.87 -6.42
CA ALA A 107 -11.79 -7.84 -5.85
C ALA A 107 -11.98 -6.69 -6.85
N HIS A 108 -13.23 -6.39 -7.14
CA HIS A 108 -13.63 -5.17 -7.84
C HIS A 108 -13.92 -4.09 -6.80
N ILE A 109 -13.28 -2.94 -6.96
CA ILE A 109 -13.33 -1.84 -5.99
C ILE A 109 -13.91 -0.61 -6.67
N HIS A 110 -15.12 -0.25 -6.23
CA HIS A 110 -15.85 0.92 -6.66
C HIS A 110 -16.38 1.66 -5.42
N HIS A 111 -15.81 2.82 -5.08
CA HIS A 111 -16.29 3.66 -3.98
C HIS A 111 -15.75 5.09 -4.03
N HIS A 112 -16.19 5.93 -3.09
CA HIS A 112 -15.88 7.37 -3.07
C HIS A 112 -15.37 7.87 -1.70
N ASP A 113 -14.48 7.11 -1.06
CA ASP A 113 -14.06 7.38 0.33
C ASP A 113 -13.10 8.57 0.46
N ILE A 114 -12.41 8.93 -0.63
CA ILE A 114 -11.45 10.03 -0.62
C ILE A 114 -12.24 11.34 -0.67
N LYS A 115 -12.51 11.91 0.51
CA LYS A 115 -13.18 13.21 0.66
C LYS A 115 -12.13 14.33 0.78
N ILE A 116 -11.97 15.12 -0.28
CA ILE A 116 -11.05 16.26 -0.30
C ILE A 116 -11.74 17.46 0.32
N PRO A 117 -11.32 17.97 1.49
CA PRO A 117 -11.99 19.07 2.17
C PRO A 117 -11.80 20.39 1.42
N ALA A 118 -12.76 21.32 1.53
CA ALA A 118 -12.69 22.64 0.91
C ALA A 118 -11.45 23.48 1.33
N THR A 119 -10.82 23.10 2.45
CA THR A 119 -9.59 23.71 2.99
C THR A 119 -8.31 23.13 2.40
N ALA A 120 -8.39 22.12 1.52
CA ALA A 120 -7.24 21.53 0.86
C ALA A 120 -6.50 22.56 0.00
N THR A 121 -5.17 22.54 0.06
CA THR A 121 -4.32 23.33 -0.83
C THR A 121 -4.43 22.80 -2.26
N PRO A 122 -4.85 23.60 -3.26
CA PRO A 122 -4.81 23.19 -4.67
C PRO A 122 -3.38 22.89 -5.10
N GLY A 123 -3.17 21.98 -6.04
CA GLY A 123 -1.82 21.66 -6.54
C GLY A 123 -1.65 20.21 -6.96
N LYS A 124 -0.40 19.80 -7.15
CA LYS A 124 -0.04 18.42 -7.54
C LYS A 124 0.06 17.49 -6.33
N TYR A 125 -0.48 16.30 -6.48
CA TYR A 125 -0.53 15.26 -5.46
C TYR A 125 -0.17 13.91 -6.08
N HIS A 126 0.34 13.01 -5.25
CA HIS A 126 0.48 11.59 -5.57
C HIS A 126 -0.69 10.84 -4.98
N LEU A 127 -1.36 10.02 -5.79
CA LEU A 127 -2.27 8.98 -5.34
C LEU A 127 -1.58 7.64 -5.56
N MET A 128 -1.34 6.91 -4.48
CA MET A 128 -0.72 5.59 -4.51
C MET A 128 -1.70 4.54 -4.00
N ILE A 129 -1.76 3.43 -4.70
CA ILE A 129 -2.50 2.23 -4.26
C ILE A 129 -1.50 1.12 -4.09
N TYR A 130 -1.52 0.50 -2.93
CA TYR A 130 -0.75 -0.69 -2.59
C TYR A 130 -1.70 -1.86 -2.44
N CYS A 131 -1.33 -3.03 -2.94
CA CYS A 131 -2.07 -4.27 -2.75
C CYS A 131 -1.12 -5.32 -2.19
N THR A 132 -1.51 -5.95 -1.08
CA THR A 132 -0.75 -6.99 -0.40
C THR A 132 -1.53 -8.29 -0.45
N ASP A 133 -0.85 -9.38 -0.78
CA ASP A 133 -1.41 -10.74 -0.75
C ASP A 133 -1.28 -11.40 0.64
N GLU A 134 -1.82 -12.60 0.79
CA GLU A 134 -1.76 -13.37 2.04
C GLU A 134 -0.33 -13.81 2.41
N ALA A 135 0.53 -14.05 1.41
CA ALA A 135 1.94 -14.41 1.57
C ALA A 135 2.84 -13.23 1.97
N GLY A 136 2.34 -12.00 1.83
CA GLY A 136 3.02 -10.75 2.13
C GLY A 136 3.75 -10.11 0.94
N ASN A 137 3.56 -10.58 -0.30
CA ASN A 137 4.07 -9.85 -1.46
C ASN A 137 3.19 -8.63 -1.74
N GLU A 138 3.81 -7.57 -2.26
CA GLU A 138 3.17 -6.29 -2.47
C GLU A 138 3.46 -5.75 -3.88
N SER A 139 2.40 -5.24 -4.50
CA SER A 139 2.42 -4.41 -5.71
C SER A 139 1.90 -3.01 -5.40
N TYR A 140 2.29 -2.04 -6.21
CA TYR A 140 1.74 -0.69 -6.12
C TYR A 140 1.60 -0.02 -7.48
N VAL A 141 0.67 0.92 -7.57
CA VAL A 141 0.52 1.87 -8.69
C VAL A 141 0.50 3.29 -8.15
N ALA A 142 0.95 4.24 -8.96
CA ALA A 142 0.96 5.66 -8.62
C ALA A 142 0.35 6.48 -9.75
N ARG A 143 -0.43 7.49 -9.38
CA ARG A 143 -1.01 8.51 -10.27
C ARG A 143 -0.61 9.89 -9.78
N ASP A 144 -0.03 10.68 -10.68
CA ASP A 144 0.04 12.12 -10.48
C ASP A 144 -1.37 12.69 -10.68
N ILE A 145 -1.89 13.41 -9.69
CA ILE A 145 -3.22 14.06 -9.76
C ILE A 145 -3.11 15.54 -9.39
N VAL A 146 -4.09 16.33 -9.80
CA VAL A 146 -4.17 17.77 -9.49
C VAL A 146 -5.43 18.07 -8.69
N LEU A 147 -5.28 18.63 -7.50
CA LEU A 147 -6.42 19.13 -6.73
C LEU A 147 -6.73 20.56 -7.16
N SER A 148 -7.99 20.84 -7.49
CA SER A 148 -8.44 22.16 -7.96
C SER A 148 -9.79 22.57 -7.37
N LYS A 149 -9.98 23.87 -7.16
CA LYS A 149 -11.27 24.45 -6.72
C LYS A 149 -12.28 24.63 -7.86
N THR A 150 -11.83 24.50 -9.11
CA THR A 150 -12.64 24.79 -10.32
C THR A 150 -12.70 23.62 -11.28
N ALA A 151 -12.25 22.44 -10.87
CA ALA A 151 -12.47 21.23 -11.67
C ALA A 151 -13.97 21.02 -11.84
N LYS A 152 -14.39 20.45 -12.98
CA LYS A 152 -15.74 19.91 -13.06
C LYS A 152 -15.82 18.70 -12.11
N PRO A 153 -16.95 18.49 -11.42
CA PRO A 153 -17.19 17.22 -10.74
C PRO A 153 -17.00 16.08 -11.75
N HIS A 154 -16.41 14.96 -11.30
CA HIS A 154 -16.38 13.76 -12.12
C HIS A 154 -17.82 13.24 -12.26
N ASP A 155 -18.17 12.72 -13.43
CA ASP A 155 -19.52 12.22 -13.70
C ASP A 155 -19.76 10.98 -12.83
N HIS A 156 -20.50 11.15 -11.73
CA HIS A 156 -20.98 10.03 -10.94
C HIS A 156 -22.09 9.36 -11.74
N HIS A 157 -21.77 8.24 -12.38
CA HIS A 157 -22.79 7.36 -12.92
C HIS A 157 -23.55 6.74 -11.73
N ASP A 158 -24.62 7.42 -11.31
CA ASP A 158 -25.62 6.84 -10.43
C ASP A 158 -26.36 5.77 -11.23
N ASP A 159 -25.91 4.51 -11.12
CA ASP A 159 -26.71 3.37 -11.53
C ASP A 159 -27.94 3.30 -10.63
N HIS A 160 -29.03 3.89 -11.12
CA HIS A 160 -30.36 3.74 -10.57
C HIS A 160 -30.86 2.32 -10.89
N ASP A 161 -30.80 1.43 -9.90
CA ASP A 161 -31.65 0.22 -9.83
C ASP A 161 -33.11 0.57 -9.47
#